data_AF-A0A938LFV3-F1
#
_entry.id   AF-A0A938LFV3-F1
#
_cell.length_a   1.000
_cell.length_b   1.000
_cell.length_c   1.000
_cell.angle_alpha   90.00
_cell.angle_beta   90.00
_cell.angle_gamma   90.00
#
_symmetry.space_group_name_H-M   'P 1'
#
loop_
_entity.id
_entity.type
_entity.pdbx_description
1 polymer ?
#
loop_
_entity_poly.entity_id
_entity_poly.type
_entity_poly.pdbx_seq_one_letter_code
_entity_poly.pdbx_strand_id
1 'polypeptide(L)'
;MVSATRPSYHRRSALLRSLAVFEKLWSRRANEAPVLVLVLYSRRDCALCDELERELAALAHAPRYELRKVDIDSDPALLARHGRSIPVLEHAGRVLCKGRVEPAELERRLVRAARELAG
;
A
#
# COMPACT_ATOMS: atom_id res chain seq x y z
N MET A 1 -29.66 15.34 -37.18
CA MET A 1 -29.31 14.57 -35.99
C MET A 1 -27.96 15.07 -35.47
N VAL A 2 -28.00 15.74 -34.30
CA VAL A 2 -26.96 16.13 -33.32
C VAL A 2 -25.51 16.31 -33.87
N SER A 3 -25.00 17.53 -34.13
CA SER A 3 -24.39 18.50 -33.18
C SER A 3 -23.15 17.96 -32.43
N ALA A 4 -22.01 18.61 -32.24
CA ALA A 4 -21.34 19.74 -32.84
C ALA A 4 -19.88 19.74 -32.30
N THR A 5 -18.94 20.18 -33.13
CA THR A 5 -17.74 20.99 -32.81
C THR A 5 -16.78 20.64 -31.66
N ARG A 6 -15.53 20.37 -32.04
CA ARG A 6 -14.31 20.55 -31.23
C ARG A 6 -14.03 22.05 -31.01
N PRO A 7 -13.34 22.42 -29.91
CA PRO A 7 -12.15 23.27 -30.05
C PRO A 7 -10.95 22.59 -29.35
N SER A 8 -9.78 22.51 -30.00
CA SER A 8 -8.83 23.61 -30.08
C SER A 8 -8.38 24.09 -28.70
N TYR A 9 -7.30 23.49 -28.20
CA TYR A 9 -6.23 24.29 -27.62
C TYR A 9 -4.95 23.98 -28.38
N HIS A 10 -4.69 24.83 -29.36
CA HIS A 10 -3.42 24.96 -30.05
C HIS A 10 -2.45 25.78 -29.21
N ARG A 11 -1.19 25.31 -29.19
CA ARG A 11 0.05 26.09 -29.27
C ARG A 11 0.35 27.10 -28.16
N ARG A 12 1.54 26.92 -27.58
CA ARG A 12 2.69 27.72 -28.03
C ARG A 12 3.98 26.90 -27.97
N SER A 13 4.34 26.35 -29.12
CA SER A 13 5.73 26.20 -29.49
C SER A 13 6.32 27.60 -29.67
N ALA A 14 7.40 27.91 -28.97
CA ALA A 14 8.66 28.29 -29.60
C ALA A 14 9.69 28.70 -28.53
N LEU A 15 10.91 28.24 -28.77
CA LEU A 15 12.18 28.81 -28.32
C LEU A 15 12.85 28.21 -27.08
N LEU A 16 13.66 27.20 -27.40
CA LEU A 16 15.08 27.12 -27.09
C LEU A 16 15.48 26.76 -25.64
N ARG A 17 15.93 25.50 -25.52
CA ARG A 17 17.06 25.05 -24.69
C ARG A 17 16.88 25.19 -23.17
N SER A 18 15.97 24.42 -22.54
CA SER A 18 16.09 23.97 -21.11
C SER A 18 14.92 23.06 -20.63
N LEU A 19 14.44 22.10 -21.42
CA LEU A 19 13.29 21.24 -21.06
C LEU A 19 13.64 19.86 -20.47
N ALA A 20 14.91 19.47 -20.41
CA ALA A 20 15.31 18.19 -19.81
C ALA A 20 15.19 18.15 -18.27
N VAL A 21 14.92 19.29 -17.63
CA VAL A 21 14.80 19.41 -16.18
C VAL A 21 13.33 19.28 -15.72
N PHE A 22 12.37 19.74 -16.52
CA PHE A 22 10.96 19.84 -16.09
C PHE A 22 10.23 18.48 -16.08
N GLU A 23 10.43 17.63 -17.09
CA GLU A 23 9.87 16.26 -17.10
C GLU A 23 10.50 15.36 -16.03
N LYS A 24 11.78 15.59 -15.75
CA LYS A 24 12.57 14.81 -14.80
C LYS A 24 12.24 15.17 -13.34
N LEU A 25 11.81 16.41 -13.07
CA LEU A 25 11.34 16.84 -11.75
C LEU A 25 9.89 16.40 -11.47
N TRP A 26 9.02 16.40 -12.49
CA TRP A 26 7.61 16.01 -12.30
C TRP A 26 7.45 14.49 -12.12
N SER A 27 8.27 13.68 -12.80
CA SER A 27 8.32 12.22 -12.61
C SER A 27 8.88 11.80 -11.24
N ARG A 28 9.71 12.62 -10.60
CA ARG A 28 10.25 12.32 -9.27
C ARG A 28 9.20 12.48 -8.17
N ARG A 29 8.41 13.56 -8.20
CA ARG A 29 7.35 13.80 -7.19
C ARG A 29 6.15 12.85 -7.30
N ALA A 30 5.77 12.43 -8.51
CA ALA A 30 4.68 11.46 -8.69
C ALA A 30 5.04 10.03 -8.23
N ASN A 31 6.33 9.77 -7.98
CA ASN A 31 6.85 8.47 -7.56
C ASN A 31 7.23 8.39 -6.06
N GLU A 32 6.97 9.46 -5.29
CA GLU A 32 7.29 9.57 -3.86
C GLU A 32 6.05 9.50 -2.96
N ALA A 33 4.91 9.01 -3.46
CA ALA A 33 3.76 8.75 -2.61
C ALA A 33 4.18 7.73 -1.51
N PRO A 34 3.95 8.01 -0.23
CA PRO A 34 4.40 7.15 0.86
C PRO A 34 3.82 5.75 0.68
N VAL A 35 4.69 4.75 0.65
CA VAL A 35 4.32 3.32 0.55
C VAL A 35 4.34 2.75 1.96
N LEU A 36 3.22 2.20 2.40
CA LEU A 36 3.16 1.46 3.67
C LEU A 36 4.05 0.22 3.59
N VAL A 37 4.96 0.03 4.55
CA VAL A 37 5.70 -1.22 4.69
C VAL A 37 4.95 -2.11 5.67
N LEU A 38 4.26 -3.13 5.16
CA LEU A 38 3.48 -4.08 5.95
C LEU A 38 4.28 -5.35 6.20
N VAL A 39 4.24 -5.85 7.43
CA VAL A 39 4.81 -7.14 7.81
C VAL A 39 3.68 -8.06 8.23
N LEU A 40 3.52 -9.16 7.51
CA LEU A 40 2.61 -10.24 7.86
C LEU A 40 3.38 -11.36 8.55
N TYR A 41 3.23 -11.44 9.86
CA TYR A 41 3.70 -12.58 10.63
C TYR A 41 2.75 -13.75 10.42
N SER A 42 3.30 -14.84 9.87
CA SER A 42 2.59 -16.03 9.42
C SER A 42 3.34 -17.28 9.86
N ARG A 43 2.79 -18.44 9.54
CA ARG A 43 3.49 -19.72 9.63
C ARG A 43 3.11 -20.60 8.44
N ARG A 44 3.83 -21.70 8.24
CA ARG A 44 3.51 -22.69 7.20
C ARG A 44 2.11 -23.28 7.41
N ASP A 45 1.41 -23.57 6.32
CA ASP A 45 0.10 -24.22 6.29
C ASP A 45 -0.98 -23.51 7.14
N CYS A 46 -1.00 -22.17 7.07
CA CYS A 46 -1.92 -21.32 7.81
C CYS A 46 -3.03 -20.76 6.90
N ALA A 47 -4.14 -21.48 6.79
CA ALA A 47 -5.28 -21.05 5.96
C ALA A 47 -5.82 -19.66 6.34
N LEU A 48 -5.75 -19.30 7.63
CA LEU A 48 -6.16 -17.98 8.10
C LEU A 48 -5.19 -16.86 7.66
N CYS A 49 -3.91 -17.18 7.51
CA CYS A 49 -2.92 -16.25 6.98
C CYS A 49 -3.17 -15.98 5.49
N ASP A 50 -3.48 -17.05 4.73
CA ASP A 50 -3.83 -16.93 3.31
C ASP A 50 -5.18 -16.22 3.09
N GLU A 51 -6.10 -16.31 4.05
CA GLU A 51 -7.33 -15.51 4.07
C GLU A 51 -7.03 -14.02 4.22
N LEU A 52 -6.19 -13.63 5.18
CA LEU A 52 -5.81 -12.23 5.37
C LEU A 52 -5.06 -11.65 4.15
N GLU A 53 -4.19 -12.44 3.50
CA GLU A 53 -3.52 -12.02 2.26
C GLU A 53 -4.50 -11.77 1.12
N ARG A 54 -5.50 -12.64 0.97
CA ARG A 54 -6.57 -12.46 -0.03
C ARG A 54 -7.40 -11.23 0.26
N GLU A 55 -7.75 -11.00 1.53
CA GLU A 55 -8.46 -9.79 1.94
C GLU A 55 -7.66 -8.53 1.60
N LEU A 56 -6.36 -8.49 1.94
CA LEU A 56 -5.46 -7.39 1.61
C LEU A 56 -5.39 -7.11 0.11
N ALA A 57 -5.32 -8.16 -0.72
CA ALA A 57 -5.26 -8.06 -2.17
C ALA A 57 -6.60 -7.62 -2.79
N ALA A 58 -7.73 -7.90 -2.12
CA ALA A 58 -9.07 -7.58 -2.60
C ALA A 58 -9.54 -6.15 -2.27
N LEU A 59 -8.80 -5.41 -1.43
CA LEU A 59 -9.18 -4.04 -1.04
C LEU A 59 -9.05 -3.06 -2.21
N ALA A 60 -10.19 -2.55 -2.69
CA ALA A 60 -10.26 -1.64 -3.83
C ALA A 60 -9.67 -0.25 -3.56
N HIS A 61 -9.72 0.25 -2.31
CA HIS A 61 -9.24 1.59 -1.95
C HIS A 61 -8.13 1.58 -0.89
N ALA A 62 -7.37 0.48 -0.81
CA ALA A 62 -6.19 0.44 0.05
C ALA A 62 -5.12 1.44 -0.42
N PRO A 63 -4.40 2.10 0.50
CA PRO A 63 -3.19 2.85 0.17
C PRO A 63 -2.13 1.95 -0.49
N ARG A 64 -1.15 2.54 -1.18
CA ARG A 64 -0.02 1.77 -1.71
C ARG A 64 0.76 1.13 -0.55
N TYR A 65 1.07 -0.14 -0.68
CA TYR A 65 1.86 -0.88 0.31
C TYR A 65 2.83 -1.87 -0.34
N GLU A 66 3.88 -2.19 0.40
CA GLU A 66 4.74 -3.34 0.21
C GLU A 66 4.41 -4.36 1.31
N LEU A 67 4.18 -5.62 0.94
CA LEU A 67 3.88 -6.69 1.90
C LEU A 67 5.07 -7.63 2.04
N ARG A 68 5.57 -7.76 3.27
CA ARG A 68 6.62 -8.72 3.64
C ARG A 68 6.04 -9.81 4.52
N LYS A 69 6.12 -11.05 4.07
CA LYS A 69 5.70 -12.23 4.86
C LYS A 69 6.88 -12.75 5.67
N VAL A 70 6.67 -12.99 6.96
CA VAL A 70 7.69 -13.50 7.89
C VAL A 70 7.14 -14.76 8.56
N ASP A 71 7.90 -15.86 8.50
CA ASP A 71 7.57 -17.10 9.21
C ASP A 71 8.02 -17.00 10.67
N ILE A 72 7.07 -16.99 11.60
CA ILE A 72 7.37 -16.89 13.03
C ILE A 72 8.04 -18.16 13.58
N ASP A 73 7.91 -19.30 12.92
CA ASP A 73 8.52 -20.56 13.38
C ASP A 73 10.05 -20.54 13.20
N SER A 74 10.59 -19.55 12.47
CA SER A 74 12.03 -19.35 12.25
C SER A 74 12.74 -18.52 13.34
N ASP A 75 11.99 -17.82 14.20
CA ASP A 75 12.52 -16.94 15.24
C ASP A 75 11.81 -17.18 16.58
N PRO A 76 12.50 -17.71 17.60
CA PRO A 76 11.93 -17.96 18.92
C PRO A 76 11.30 -16.73 19.58
N ALA A 77 11.81 -15.53 19.32
CA ALA A 77 11.26 -14.29 19.87
C ALA A 77 9.91 -13.95 19.21
N LEU A 78 9.80 -14.11 17.89
CA LEU A 78 8.54 -13.94 17.17
C LEU A 78 7.52 -15.01 17.56
N LEU A 79 7.96 -16.26 17.72
CA LEU A 79 7.11 -17.35 18.19
C LEU A 79 6.54 -17.06 19.58
N ALA A 80 7.38 -16.59 20.52
CA ALA A 80 6.93 -16.21 21.86
C ALA A 80 5.93 -15.03 21.83
N ARG A 81 6.16 -14.04 20.95
CA ARG A 81 5.32 -12.84 20.85
C ARG A 81 3.99 -13.08 20.13
N HIS A 82 3.97 -13.93 19.10
CA HIS A 82 2.86 -14.05 18.14
C HIS A 82 2.28 -15.46 17.99
N GLY A 83 2.87 -16.49 18.59
CA GLY A 83 2.51 -17.90 18.35
C GLY A 83 1.05 -18.29 18.58
N ARG A 84 0.27 -17.48 19.31
CA ARG A 84 -1.16 -17.70 19.57
C ARG A 84 -2.09 -16.69 18.89
N SER A 85 -1.54 -15.75 18.12
CA SER A 85 -2.29 -14.61 17.58
C SER A 85 -2.09 -14.40 16.09
N ILE A 86 -1.44 -15.34 15.40
CA ILE A 86 -1.28 -15.27 13.95
C ILE A 86 -2.62 -15.45 13.20
N PRO A 87 -2.78 -14.87 12.01
CA PRO A 87 -1.87 -13.91 11.37
C PRO A 87 -1.80 -12.59 12.13
N VAL A 88 -0.65 -11.92 12.10
CA VAL A 88 -0.48 -10.57 12.63
C VAL A 88 0.03 -9.65 11.53
N LEU A 89 -0.70 -8.56 11.27
CA LEU A 89 -0.27 -7.51 10.34
C LEU A 89 0.31 -6.34 11.13
N GLU A 90 1.53 -5.93 10.80
CA GLU A 90 2.26 -4.85 11.48
C GLU A 90 2.74 -3.81 10.46
N HIS A 91 2.76 -2.54 10.86
CA HIS A 91 3.40 -1.45 10.13
C HIS A 91 4.23 -0.62 11.09
N ALA A 92 5.51 -0.38 10.75
CA ALA A 92 6.42 0.45 11.55
C ALA A 92 6.44 0.07 13.07
N GLY A 93 6.42 -1.22 13.39
CA GLY A 93 6.41 -1.72 14.77
C GLY A 93 5.04 -1.68 15.47
N ARG A 94 4.01 -1.14 14.82
CA ARG A 94 2.63 -1.09 15.32
C ARG A 94 1.78 -2.19 14.69
N VAL A 95 1.14 -3.00 15.54
CA VAL A 95 0.19 -4.01 15.08
C VAL A 95 -1.08 -3.33 14.56
N LEU A 96 -1.43 -3.59 13.31
CA LEU A 96 -2.67 -3.17 12.68
C LEU A 96 -3.79 -4.17 12.97
N CYS A 97 -3.56 -5.47 12.82
CA CYS A 97 -4.55 -6.50 13.18
C CYS A 97 -3.90 -7.81 13.62
N LYS A 98 -4.69 -8.65 14.30
CA LYS A 98 -4.37 -10.01 14.72
C LYS A 98 -5.56 -10.90 14.42
N GLY A 99 -5.33 -12.12 13.93
CA GLY A 99 -6.40 -13.06 13.59
C GLY A 99 -7.31 -12.54 12.46
N ARG A 100 -8.59 -12.95 12.49
CA ARG A 100 -9.62 -12.50 11.55
C ARG A 100 -9.93 -11.02 11.73
N VAL A 101 -10.13 -10.31 10.63
CA VAL A 101 -10.55 -8.91 10.62
C VAL A 101 -11.55 -8.72 9.50
N GLU A 102 -12.57 -7.90 9.72
CA GLU A 102 -13.51 -7.56 8.66
C GLU A 102 -12.81 -6.71 7.59
N PRO A 103 -13.02 -6.94 6.29
CA PRO A 103 -12.33 -6.22 5.21
C PRO A 103 -12.44 -4.70 5.32
N ALA A 104 -13.62 -4.19 5.67
CA ALA A 104 -13.84 -2.76 5.84
C ALA A 104 -13.05 -2.17 7.03
N GLU A 105 -12.82 -2.96 8.09
CA GLU A 105 -12.00 -2.54 9.23
C GLU A 105 -10.51 -2.59 8.87
N LEU A 106 -10.08 -3.62 8.14
CA LEU A 106 -8.72 -3.71 7.62
C LEU A 106 -8.36 -2.49 6.76
N GLU A 107 -9.25 -2.13 5.82
CA GLU A 107 -9.10 -0.96 4.98
C GLU A 107 -9.00 0.35 5.79
N ARG A 108 -9.91 0.55 6.76
CA ARG A 108 -9.85 1.72 7.65
C ARG A 108 -8.52 1.84 8.38
N ARG A 109 -7.97 0.72 8.86
CA ARG A 109 -6.68 0.71 9.57
C ARG A 109 -5.51 1.04 8.65
N LEU A 110 -5.53 0.53 7.41
CA LEU A 110 -4.52 0.87 6.41
C LEU A 110 -4.58 2.35 6.02
N VAL A 111 -5.77 2.88 5.73
CA VAL A 111 -5.96 4.30 5.40
C VAL A 111 -5.47 5.19 6.54
N ARG A 112 -5.76 4.82 7.79
CA ARG A 112 -5.24 5.54 8.95
C ARG A 112 -3.72 5.50 9.02
N ALA A 113 -3.11 4.33 8.86
CA ALA A 113 -1.65 4.19 8.87
C ALA A 113 -0.98 5.03 7.76
N ALA A 114 -1.57 5.07 6.56
CA ALA A 114 -1.05 5.88 5.46
C ALA A 114 -1.14 7.40 5.74
N ARG A 115 -2.20 7.85 6.43
CA ARG A 115 -2.31 9.25 6.87
C ARG A 115 -1.27 9.61 7.92
N GLU A 116 -1.00 8.69 8.85
CA GLU A 116 0.04 8.85 9.88
C GLU A 116 1.45 8.93 9.26
N LEU A 117 1.68 8.31 8.10
CA LEU A 117 2.94 8.46 7.35
C LEU A 117 3.08 9.77 6.57
N ALA A 118 1.96 10.38 6.17
CA ALA A 118 1.94 11.54 5.27
C ALA A 118 1.92 12.89 6.00
N GLY A 119 1.74 12.89 7.32
CA GLY A 119 1.76 14.09 8.18
C GLY A 119 3.06 14.20 8.95
#